data_AF-A0A662L8A5-F1
#
_entry.id   AF-A0A662L8A5-F1
#
_cell.length_a   1.000
_cell.length_b   1.000
_cell.length_c   1.000
_cell.angle_alpha   90.00
_cell.angle_beta   90.00
_cell.angle_gamma   90.00
#
_symmetry.space_group_name_H-M   'P 1'
#
loop_
_entity.id
_entity.type
_entity.pdbx_description
1 polymer ?
#
loop_
_entity_poly.entity_id
_entity_poly.type
_entity_poly.pdbx_seq_one_letter_code
_entity_poly.pdbx_strand_id
1 'polypeptide(L)'
;MLESKGYEIIATNYKINSKGENIAEIDIVAEKDGEKYAVEVKSGKASLTSVRQVYANAKLAGLKPLLICKKSDEAIKEAAKKLGVEIMEFSEYHLLLEPEELESIVKKCMEEVLEEHGFIPVLKLDDETQLILKAVSEAKNF
;
A
#
# COMPACT_ATOMS: atom_id res chain seq x y z
N MET A 1 -12.38 5.06 4.75
CA MET A 1 -11.52 6.20 4.39
C MET A 1 -12.33 7.43 3.95
N LEU A 2 -13.21 7.32 2.96
CA LEU A 2 -14.00 8.48 2.50
C LEU A 2 -14.79 9.14 3.64
N GLU A 3 -15.53 8.33 4.42
CA GLU A 3 -16.28 8.79 5.59
C GLU A 3 -15.39 9.48 6.63
N SER A 4 -14.21 8.94 6.91
CA SER A 4 -13.26 9.58 7.84
C SER A 4 -12.67 10.90 7.32
N LYS A 5 -12.77 11.17 6.01
CA LYS A 5 -12.41 12.46 5.40
C LYS A 5 -13.65 13.36 5.16
N GLY A 6 -14.80 13.02 5.74
CA GLY A 6 -16.02 13.82 5.74
C GLY A 6 -16.93 13.62 4.52
N TYR A 7 -16.74 12.54 3.76
CA TYR A 7 -17.64 12.20 2.65
C TYR A 7 -18.77 11.28 3.13
N GLU A 8 -20.00 11.56 2.72
CA GLU A 8 -21.14 10.65 2.84
C GLU A 8 -21.22 9.74 1.61
N ILE A 9 -21.40 8.43 1.80
CA ILE A 9 -21.54 7.48 0.69
C ILE A 9 -23.00 7.43 0.26
N ILE A 10 -23.27 7.86 -0.97
CA ILE A 10 -24.62 7.89 -1.54
C ILE A 10 -24.95 6.58 -2.26
N ALA A 11 -24.01 6.04 -3.02
CA ALA A 11 -24.18 4.79 -3.74
C ALA A 11 -22.82 4.13 -4.05
N THR A 12 -22.85 2.82 -4.26
CA THR A 12 -21.73 2.03 -4.78
C THR A 12 -22.15 1.31 -6.05
N ASN A 13 -21.24 1.07 -6.99
CA ASN A 13 -21.51 0.43 -8.28
C ASN A 13 -22.65 1.12 -9.05
N TYR A 14 -22.58 2.45 -9.11
CA TYR A 14 -23.62 3.28 -9.68
C TYR A 14 -23.57 3.24 -11.21
N LYS A 15 -24.63 2.69 -11.81
CA LYS A 15 -24.76 2.59 -13.27
C LYS A 15 -25.38 3.85 -13.86
N ILE A 16 -24.72 4.39 -14.87
CA ILE A 16 -25.22 5.52 -15.65
C ILE A 16 -25.99 4.94 -16.84
N ASN A 17 -27.30 5.16 -16.86
CA ASN A 17 -28.15 4.69 -17.94
C ASN A 17 -28.58 5.84 -18.86
N SER A 18 -28.57 5.60 -20.17
CA SER A 18 -29.11 6.51 -21.18
C SER A 18 -29.96 5.72 -22.17
N LYS A 19 -31.22 6.13 -22.36
CA LYS A 19 -32.19 5.44 -23.25
C LYS A 19 -32.35 3.93 -23.01
N GLY A 20 -32.15 3.49 -21.76
CA GLY A 20 -32.26 2.07 -21.38
C GLY A 20 -30.97 1.27 -21.52
N GLU A 21 -29.88 1.86 -22.01
CA GLU A 21 -28.57 1.23 -22.08
C GLU A 21 -27.67 1.72 -20.95
N ASN A 22 -26.91 0.80 -20.34
CA ASN A 22 -25.86 1.15 -19.39
C ASN A 22 -24.63 1.64 -20.17
N ILE A 23 -24.29 2.92 -19.98
CA ILE A 23 -23.21 3.57 -20.74
C ILE A 23 -21.92 3.73 -19.94
N ALA A 24 -21.99 3.64 -18.61
CA ALA A 24 -20.83 3.77 -17.72
C ALA A 24 -21.18 3.36 -16.29
N GLU A 25 -20.15 3.09 -15.49
CA GLU A 25 -20.29 2.74 -14.08
C GLU A 25 -19.33 3.59 -13.23
N ILE A 26 -19.79 3.98 -12.05
CA ILE A 26 -19.00 4.69 -11.05
C ILE A 26 -18.90 3.80 -9.82
N ASP A 27 -17.67 3.54 -9.35
CA ASP A 27 -17.44 2.68 -8.19
C ASP A 27 -18.19 3.20 -6.95
N ILE A 28 -18.08 4.51 -6.68
CA ILE A 28 -18.71 5.16 -5.53
C ILE A 28 -19.22 6.55 -5.92
N VAL A 29 -20.47 6.85 -5.57
CA VAL A 29 -21.00 8.23 -5.54
C VAL A 29 -20.94 8.70 -4.10
N ALA A 30 -20.25 9.82 -3.86
CA ALA A 30 -20.07 10.38 -2.53
C ALA A 30 -20.46 11.86 -2.51
N GLU A 31 -20.89 12.38 -1.36
CA GLU A 31 -21.22 13.78 -1.14
C GLU A 31 -20.35 14.37 -0.03
N LYS A 32 -19.85 15.59 -0.24
CA LYS A 32 -19.13 16.35 0.78
C LYS A 32 -19.36 17.83 0.57
N ASP A 33 -19.70 18.55 1.64
CA ASP A 33 -19.93 20.00 1.61
C ASP A 33 -20.95 20.45 0.52
N GLY A 34 -21.98 19.61 0.29
CA GLY A 34 -23.02 19.83 -0.74
C GLY A 34 -22.59 19.52 -2.18
N GLU A 35 -21.38 19.02 -2.37
CA GLU A 35 -20.82 18.67 -3.67
C GLU A 35 -20.80 17.15 -3.85
N LYS A 36 -21.25 16.68 -5.02
CA LYS A 36 -21.28 15.24 -5.33
C LYS A 36 -20.12 14.84 -6.22
N TYR A 37 -19.52 13.72 -5.87
CA TYR A 37 -18.31 13.19 -6.48
C TYR A 37 -18.60 11.84 -7.11
N ALA A 38 -18.10 11.65 -8.34
CA ALA A 38 -17.92 10.35 -8.95
C ALA A 38 -16.52 9.87 -8.60
N VAL A 39 -16.46 8.83 -7.76
CA VAL A 39 -15.22 8.33 -7.20
C VAL A 39 -14.84 7.03 -7.88
N GLU A 40 -13.61 6.96 -8.36
CA GLU A 40 -12.96 5.75 -8.88
C GLU A 40 -11.88 5.31 -7.90
N VAL A 41 -11.82 4.02 -7.58
CA VAL A 41 -10.84 3.47 -6.63
C VAL A 41 -9.86 2.55 -7.34
N LYS A 42 -8.56 2.85 -7.23
CA LYS A 42 -7.48 1.97 -7.70
C LYS A 42 -6.64 1.47 -6.52
N SER A 43 -6.45 0.15 -6.44
CA SER A 43 -5.59 -0.50 -5.43
C SER A 43 -4.11 -0.16 -5.61
N GLY A 44 -3.69 0.12 -6.84
CA GLY A 44 -2.30 0.41 -7.21
C GLY A 44 -2.00 1.89 -7.46
N LYS A 45 -0.95 2.12 -8.26
CA LYS A 45 -0.60 3.46 -8.74
C LYS A 45 -1.68 4.01 -9.67
N ALA A 46 -1.93 5.31 -9.62
CA ALA A 46 -2.76 5.99 -10.60
C ALA A 46 -2.15 5.87 -12.00
N SER A 47 -3.01 5.70 -13.00
CA SER A 47 -2.62 5.69 -14.41
C SER A 47 -3.39 6.76 -15.18
N LEU A 48 -2.86 7.16 -16.35
CA LEU A 48 -3.55 8.12 -17.22
C LEU A 48 -4.93 7.60 -17.66
N THR A 49 -5.06 6.28 -17.84
CA THR A 49 -6.34 5.62 -18.13
C THR A 49 -7.34 5.83 -17.00
N SER A 50 -6.92 5.67 -15.75
CA SER A 50 -7.79 5.87 -14.57
C SER A 50 -8.26 7.32 -14.45
N VAL A 51 -7.36 8.29 -14.70
CA VAL A 51 -7.73 9.72 -14.72
C VAL A 51 -8.76 10.02 -15.81
N ARG A 52 -8.57 9.47 -17.02
CA ARG A 52 -9.52 9.67 -18.13
C ARG A 52 -10.86 8.99 -17.86
N GLN A 53 -10.85 7.81 -17.26
CA GLN A 53 -12.04 7.05 -16.91
C GLN A 53 -12.89 7.81 -15.89
N VAL A 54 -12.31 8.23 -14.77
CA VAL A 54 -13.06 8.98 -13.75
C VAL A 54 -13.57 10.31 -14.29
N TYR A 55 -12.76 11.02 -15.09
CA TYR A 55 -13.20 12.25 -15.75
C TYR A 55 -14.41 12.01 -16.66
N ALA A 56 -14.35 11.01 -17.54
CA ALA A 56 -15.43 10.71 -18.48
C ALA A 56 -16.71 10.30 -17.74
N ASN A 57 -16.61 9.40 -16.77
CA ASN A 57 -17.76 8.89 -16.03
C ASN A 57 -18.39 9.99 -15.15
N ALA A 58 -17.58 10.81 -14.49
CA ALA A 58 -18.04 11.97 -13.74
C ALA A 58 -18.78 12.96 -14.66
N LYS A 59 -18.24 13.21 -15.86
CA LYS A 59 -18.87 14.11 -16.82
C LYS A 59 -20.22 13.60 -17.32
N LEU A 60 -20.34 12.29 -17.57
CA LEU A 60 -21.60 11.64 -17.95
C LEU A 60 -22.65 11.74 -16.83
N ALA A 61 -22.23 11.67 -15.57
CA ALA A 61 -23.12 11.76 -14.41
C ALA A 61 -23.37 13.21 -13.91
N GLY A 62 -22.64 14.20 -14.41
CA GLY A 62 -22.71 15.58 -13.91
C GLY A 62 -22.12 15.76 -12.52
N LEU A 63 -21.13 14.95 -12.15
CA LEU A 63 -20.50 14.93 -10.82
C LEU A 63 -19.03 15.41 -10.89
N LYS A 64 -18.43 15.73 -9.74
CA LYS A 64 -16.99 16.04 -9.65
C LYS A 64 -16.15 14.76 -9.68
N PRO A 65 -15.09 14.67 -10.50
CA PRO A 65 -14.25 13.47 -10.54
C PRO A 65 -13.26 13.42 -9.38
N LEU A 66 -13.22 12.29 -8.67
CA LEU A 66 -12.25 11.99 -7.61
C LEU A 66 -11.60 10.63 -7.87
N LEU A 67 -10.29 10.59 -8.06
CA LEU A 67 -9.51 9.36 -8.16
C LEU A 67 -8.83 9.06 -6.83
N ILE A 68 -9.08 7.87 -6.32
CA ILE A 68 -8.42 7.36 -5.12
C ILE A 68 -7.39 6.31 -5.55
N CYS A 69 -6.14 6.43 -5.07
CA CYS A 69 -5.05 5.52 -5.45
C CYS A 69 -3.98 5.34 -4.36
N LYS A 70 -3.09 4.34 -4.49
CA LYS A 70 -1.95 4.15 -3.55
C LYS A 70 -0.91 5.26 -3.69
N LYS A 71 -0.62 5.66 -4.93
CA LYS A 71 0.39 6.66 -5.29
C LYS A 71 0.14 7.20 -6.69
N SER A 72 0.52 8.44 -6.97
CA SER A 72 0.54 9.03 -8.31
C SER A 72 1.89 9.70 -8.58
N ASP A 73 2.35 9.58 -9.82
CA ASP A 73 3.56 10.27 -10.28
C ASP A 73 3.19 11.69 -10.78
N GLU A 74 4.16 12.60 -10.83
CA GLU A 74 3.90 14.02 -11.17
C GLU A 74 3.26 14.21 -12.55
N ALA A 75 3.63 13.40 -13.54
CA ALA A 75 2.99 13.44 -14.86
C ALA A 75 1.49 13.12 -14.79
N ILE A 76 1.07 12.22 -13.89
CA ILE A 76 -0.33 11.86 -13.68
C ILE A 76 -1.06 12.98 -12.93
N LYS A 77 -0.43 13.57 -11.92
CA LYS A 77 -0.99 14.72 -11.18
C LYS A 77 -1.23 15.92 -12.11
N GLU A 78 -0.28 16.21 -13.00
CA GLU A 78 -0.42 17.28 -14.00
C GLU A 78 -1.55 16.99 -14.99
N ALA A 79 -1.70 15.74 -15.44
CA ALA A 79 -2.82 15.35 -16.29
C ALA A 79 -4.17 15.49 -15.57
N ALA A 80 -4.26 15.04 -14.31
CA ALA A 80 -5.45 15.14 -13.49
C ALA A 80 -5.85 16.59 -13.24
N LYS A 81 -4.90 17.45 -12.88
CA LYS A 81 -5.09 18.89 -12.69
C LYS A 81 -5.69 19.55 -13.94
N LYS A 82 -5.16 19.24 -15.14
CA LYS A 82 -5.69 19.77 -16.40
C LYS A 82 -7.12 19.31 -16.71
N LEU A 83 -7.50 18.13 -16.24
CA LEU A 83 -8.83 17.56 -16.41
C LEU A 83 -9.78 17.89 -15.25
N GLY A 84 -9.32 18.60 -14.22
CA GLY A 84 -10.10 18.91 -13.03
C GLY A 84 -10.41 17.69 -12.16
N VAL A 85 -9.58 16.64 -12.24
CA VAL A 85 -9.68 15.42 -11.44
C VAL A 85 -8.93 15.61 -10.13
N GLU A 86 -9.63 15.46 -9.01
CA GLU A 86 -9.02 15.41 -7.69
C GLU A 86 -8.34 14.05 -7.49
N ILE A 87 -7.11 14.02 -6.97
CA ILE A 87 -6.42 12.78 -6.61
C ILE A 87 -6.27 12.74 -5.10
N MET A 88 -6.74 11.64 -4.51
CA MET A 88 -6.54 11.32 -3.11
C MET A 88 -5.67 10.07 -2.99
N GLU A 89 -4.48 10.24 -2.42
CA GLU A 89 -3.57 9.13 -2.17
C GLU A 89 -3.79 8.53 -0.78
N PHE A 90 -3.79 7.20 -0.67
CA PHE A 90 -3.84 6.48 0.61
C PHE A 90 -2.50 6.46 1.36
N SER A 91 -1.49 7.19 0.89
CA SER A 91 -0.11 7.15 1.40
C SER A 91 0.06 7.65 2.85
N GLU A 92 -1.01 8.15 3.49
CA GLU A 92 -1.07 8.40 4.94
C GLU A 92 -0.91 7.12 5.79
N TYR A 93 -0.99 5.92 5.21
CA TYR A 93 -0.55 4.70 5.87
C TYR A 93 0.90 4.37 5.51
N HIS A 94 1.84 4.98 6.22
CA HIS A 94 3.25 4.55 6.25
C HIS A 94 3.45 3.13 6.86
N LEU A 95 2.37 2.37 7.09
CA LEU A 95 2.31 1.09 7.79
C LEU A 95 1.40 0.08 7.06
N LEU A 96 1.38 0.12 5.73
CA LEU A 96 0.93 -1.03 4.94
C LEU A 96 2.17 -1.72 4.36
N LEU A 97 3.01 -2.25 5.25
CA LEU A 97 3.79 -3.40 4.85
C LEU A 97 2.77 -4.50 4.58
N GLU A 98 2.79 -5.08 3.39
CA GLU A 98 2.11 -6.37 3.20
C GLU A 98 2.71 -7.35 4.25
N PRO A 99 1.94 -8.30 4.82
CA PRO A 99 2.46 -9.24 5.81
C PRO A 99 3.81 -9.87 5.39
N GLU A 100 3.98 -10.10 4.10
CA GLU A 100 5.18 -10.62 3.45
C GLU A 100 6.37 -9.65 3.55
N GLU A 101 6.14 -8.34 3.39
CA GLU A 101 7.17 -7.32 3.54
C GLU A 101 7.60 -7.17 5.00
N LEU A 102 6.65 -7.26 5.94
CA LEU A 102 6.96 -7.25 7.37
C LEU A 102 7.76 -8.49 7.77
N GLU A 103 7.35 -9.67 7.31
CA GLU A 103 8.09 -10.92 7.53
C GLU A 103 9.52 -10.81 7.01
N SER A 104 9.69 -10.30 5.78
CA SER A 104 11.00 -10.12 5.16
C SER A 104 11.91 -9.19 5.98
N ILE A 105 11.36 -8.07 6.47
CA ILE A 105 12.11 -7.13 7.32
C ILE A 105 12.53 -7.79 8.62
N VAL A 106 11.59 -8.46 9.32
CA VAL A 106 11.87 -9.13 10.59
C VAL A 106 12.93 -10.21 10.41
N LYS A 107 12.81 -11.03 9.37
CA LYS A 107 13.77 -12.10 9.06
C LYS A 107 15.16 -11.54 8.80
N LYS A 108 15.26 -10.49 7.99
CA LYS A 108 16.54 -9.84 7.69
C LYS A 108 17.18 -9.22 8.92
N CYS A 109 16.40 -8.54 9.77
CA CYS A 109 16.91 -8.01 11.03
C CYS A 109 17.43 -9.13 11.94
N MET A 110 16.73 -10.28 11.99
CA MET A 110 17.21 -11.44 12.74
C MET A 110 18.49 -12.02 12.14
N GLU A 111 18.58 -12.15 10.82
CA GLU A 111 19.79 -12.60 10.12
C GLU A 111 20.98 -11.69 10.44
N GLU A 112 20.81 -10.38 10.34
CA GLU A 112 21.86 -9.39 10.65
C GLU A 112 22.32 -9.48 12.11
N VAL A 113 21.38 -9.58 13.07
CA VAL A 113 21.72 -9.77 14.50
C VAL A 113 22.47 -11.08 14.73
N LEU A 114 22.08 -12.16 14.04
CA LEU A 114 22.74 -13.45 14.15
C LEU A 114 24.13 -13.46 13.50
N GLU A 115 24.32 -12.74 12.40
CA GLU A 115 25.63 -12.59 11.77
C GLU A 115 26.57 -11.73 12.63
N GLU A 116 26.07 -10.63 13.19
CA GLU A 116 26.89 -9.69 13.97
C GLU A 116 27.27 -10.24 15.35
N HIS A 117 26.33 -10.92 16.03
CA HIS A 117 26.53 -11.34 17.43
C HIS A 117 26.63 -12.86 17.60
N GLY A 118 26.34 -13.64 16.55
CA GLY A 118 26.26 -15.09 16.63
C GLY A 118 25.09 -15.57 17.49
N PHE A 119 24.65 -16.81 17.26
CA PHE A 119 24.17 -17.61 18.39
C PHE A 119 25.44 -18.03 19.15
N ILE A 120 25.73 -17.43 20.30
CA ILE A 120 26.47 -18.18 21.32
C ILE A 120 25.37 -18.95 22.06
N PRO A 121 24.99 -20.18 21.65
CA PRO A 121 24.38 -21.06 22.63
C PRO A 121 25.41 -21.09 23.77
N VAL A 122 24.95 -20.88 25.00
CA VAL A 122 25.77 -21.24 26.16
C VAL A 122 25.97 -22.74 26.04
N LEU A 123 27.04 -23.13 25.33
CA LEU A 123 27.50 -24.50 25.24
C LEU A 123 27.85 -24.87 26.67
N LYS A 124 26.95 -25.59 27.34
CA LYS A 124 27.32 -26.37 28.51
C LYS A 124 28.21 -27.48 28.00
N LEU A 125 29.50 -27.17 27.90
CA LEU A 125 30.54 -28.17 27.73
C LEU A 125 30.55 -29.00 29.01
N ASP A 126 30.46 -30.32 28.88
CA ASP A 126 30.78 -31.21 29.99
C ASP A 126 32.26 -31.07 30.37
N ASP A 127 32.58 -31.52 31.58
CA ASP A 127 33.93 -31.40 32.14
C ASP A 127 34.97 -32.08 31.24
N GLU A 128 34.59 -33.17 30.57
CA GLU A 128 35.45 -33.94 29.67
C GLU A 128 35.79 -33.14 28.41
N THR A 129 34.80 -32.51 27.78
CA THR A 129 35.00 -31.67 26.59
C THR A 129 35.84 -30.42 26.92
N GLN A 130 35.63 -29.81 28.08
CA GLN A 130 36.47 -28.69 28.54
C GLN A 130 37.94 -29.13 28.69
N LEU A 131 38.16 -30.31 29.25
CA LEU A 131 39.50 -30.84 29.50
C LEU A 131 40.23 -31.14 28.19
N ILE A 132 39.52 -31.69 27.20
CA ILE A 132 40.05 -31.92 25.85
C ILE A 132 40.40 -30.60 25.17
N LEU A 133 39.49 -29.61 25.17
CA LEU A 133 39.74 -28.31 24.56
C LEU A 133 40.92 -27.59 25.19
N LYS A 134 41.10 -27.73 26.51
CA LYS A 134 42.24 -27.16 27.23
C LYS A 134 43.55 -27.82 26.83
N ALA A 135 43.59 -29.16 26.78
CA ALA A 135 44.76 -29.92 26.35
C ALA A 135 45.16 -29.61 24.90
N VAL A 136 44.18 -29.46 24.02
CA VAL A 136 44.31 -28.96 22.64
C VAL A 136 44.94 -27.55 22.69
N SER A 137 44.36 -26.59 23.39
CA SER A 137 44.86 -25.21 23.42
C SER A 137 46.30 -25.04 23.93
N GLU A 138 46.74 -25.92 24.84
CA GLU A 138 48.08 -25.89 25.44
C GLU A 138 49.11 -26.73 24.65
N ALA A 139 48.67 -27.50 23.66
CA ALA A 139 49.56 -28.29 22.81
C ALA A 139 50.34 -27.37 21.87
N LYS A 140 51.67 -27.57 21.81
CA LYS A 140 52.57 -26.76 20.98
C LYS A 140 52.59 -27.16 19.50
N ASN A 141 51.95 -28.27 19.14
CA ASN A 141 51.72 -28.74 17.77
C ASN A 141 50.56 -29.74 17.76
N PHE A 142 49.84 -29.77 16.64
CA PHE A 142 48.75 -30.70 16.33
C PHE A 142 49.11 -31.65 15.20
#